data_AF-A0A1Z8X6H3-F1
#
_entry.id   AF-A0A1Z8X6H3-F1
#
_cell.length_a   1.000
_cell.length_b   1.000
_cell.length_c   1.000
_cell.angle_alpha   90.00
_cell.angle_beta   90.00
_cell.angle_gamma   90.00
#
_symmetry.space_group_name_H-M   'P 1'
#
loop_
_entity.id
_entity.type
_entity.pdbx_description
1 polymer ?
#
loop_
_entity_poly.entity_id
_entity_poly.type
_entity_poly.pdbx_seq_one_letter_code
_entity_poly.pdbx_strand_id
1 'polypeptide(L)'
;MDYPTIELKWEEILSSAITGLLRQTESMRQNISWGHGANFDIYKQWGMTVSGSICEQALAKKMDSYFTHSVNNFKGSDLHIDGKSIQVRSQLMTKKTNNLIIRQGYKESDYYFLVGDDTP
;
A
#
# COMPACT_ATOMS: atom_id res chain seq x y z
N MET A 1 -3.11 19.94 11.07
CA MET A 1 -2.01 19.11 11.58
C MET A 1 -1.10 18.91 10.39
N ASP A 2 0.11 19.47 10.44
CA ASP A 2 1.04 19.39 9.31
C ASP A 2 1.70 18.02 9.35
N TYR A 3 1.32 17.16 8.40
CA TYR A 3 1.96 15.85 8.23
C TYR A 3 3.19 16.03 7.32
N PRO A 4 4.27 15.27 7.54
CA PRO A 4 5.40 15.28 6.63
C PRO A 4 4.96 14.77 5.26
N THR A 5 5.08 15.62 4.24
CA THR A 5 4.83 15.27 2.83
C THR A 5 6.08 14.69 2.19
N ILE A 6 5.89 13.78 1.25
CA ILE A 6 6.96 13.24 0.41
C ILE A 6 6.52 13.31 -1.05
N GLU A 7 7.39 13.84 -1.91
CA GLU A 7 7.15 13.83 -3.35
C GLU A 7 7.88 12.63 -3.97
N LEU A 8 7.14 11.86 -4.75
CA LEU A 8 7.70 10.80 -5.59
C LEU A 8 7.97 11.34 -6.99
N LYS A 9 9.07 10.90 -7.58
CA LYS A 9 9.36 11.16 -9.00
C LYS A 9 8.47 10.27 -9.88
N TRP A 10 8.29 10.67 -11.13
CA TRP A 10 7.44 9.93 -12.07
C TRP A 10 7.87 8.48 -12.28
N GLU A 11 9.17 8.21 -12.30
CA GLU A 11 9.69 6.85 -12.40
C GLU A 11 9.34 5.98 -11.18
N GLU A 12 9.28 6.58 -9.98
CA GLU A 12 8.90 5.90 -8.73
C GLU A 12 7.39 5.64 -8.69
N ILE A 13 6.59 6.58 -9.18
CA ILE A 13 5.14 6.42 -9.33
C ILE A 13 4.85 5.32 -10.34
N LEU A 14 5.50 5.34 -11.51
CA LEU A 14 5.30 4.35 -12.56
C LEU A 14 5.71 2.94 -12.12
N SER A 15 6.87 2.78 -11.50
CA SER A 15 7.33 1.48 -11.01
C SER A 15 6.34 0.89 -9.98
N SER A 16 5.85 1.72 -9.07
CA SER A 16 4.89 1.32 -8.05
C SER A 16 3.51 0.99 -8.64
N ALA A 17 3.06 1.75 -9.64
CA ALA A 17 1.82 1.46 -10.34
C ALA A 17 1.89 0.11 -11.08
N ILE A 18 3.00 -0.19 -11.75
CA ILE A 18 3.24 -1.49 -12.38
C ILE A 18 3.20 -2.61 -11.34
N THR A 19 3.86 -2.43 -10.18
CA THR A 19 3.80 -3.41 -9.08
C THR A 19 2.37 -3.63 -8.59
N GLY A 20 1.59 -2.57 -8.39
CA GLY A 20 0.19 -2.67 -7.98
C GLY A 20 -0.66 -3.48 -8.96
N LEU A 21 -0.47 -3.26 -10.26
CA LEU A 21 -1.14 -4.04 -11.32
C LEU A 21 -0.68 -5.50 -11.33
N LEU A 22 0.63 -5.77 -11.21
CA LEU A 22 1.17 -7.13 -11.14
C LEU A 22 0.58 -7.92 -9.97
N ARG A 23 0.40 -7.29 -8.81
CA ARG A 23 -0.26 -7.90 -7.63
C ARG A 23 -1.71 -8.28 -7.92
N GLN A 24 -2.44 -7.44 -8.67
CA GLN A 24 -3.81 -7.74 -9.08
C GLN A 24 -3.86 -8.88 -10.08
N THR A 25 -3.04 -8.83 -11.13
CA THR A 25 -3.02 -9.91 -12.14
C THR A 25 -2.66 -11.25 -11.53
N GLU A 26 -1.75 -11.27 -10.56
CA GLU A 26 -1.40 -12.51 -9.86
C GLU A 26 -2.51 -13.01 -8.92
N SER A 27 -3.21 -12.10 -8.24
CA SER A 27 -4.38 -12.48 -7.42
C SER A 27 -5.48 -13.09 -8.29
N MET A 28 -5.71 -12.53 -9.47
CA MET A 28 -6.65 -13.09 -10.46
C MET A 28 -6.18 -14.45 -10.97
N ARG A 29 -4.89 -14.59 -11.32
CA ARG A 29 -4.30 -15.88 -11.74
C ARG A 29 -4.49 -16.99 -10.70
N GLN A 30 -4.49 -16.63 -9.42
CA GLN A 30 -4.65 -17.56 -8.30
C GLN A 30 -6.11 -17.68 -7.77
N ASN A 31 -7.08 -17.00 -8.39
CA ASN A 31 -8.47 -16.95 -7.94
C ASN A 31 -8.64 -16.48 -6.47
N ILE A 32 -7.82 -15.53 -6.03
CA ILE A 32 -7.90 -14.98 -4.66
C ILE A 32 -8.94 -13.86 -4.64
N SER A 33 -9.91 -13.96 -3.73
CA SER A 33 -10.94 -12.93 -3.54
C SER A 33 -10.35 -11.63 -3.01
N TRP A 34 -10.55 -10.53 -3.74
CA TRP A 34 -10.08 -9.21 -3.34
C TRP A 34 -10.81 -8.68 -2.10
N GLY A 35 -10.09 -8.01 -1.21
CA GLY A 35 -10.68 -7.25 -0.09
C GLY A 35 -11.58 -8.04 0.85
N HIS A 36 -11.33 -9.35 1.04
CA HIS A 36 -12.17 -10.25 1.83
C HIS A 36 -13.62 -10.34 1.32
N GLY A 37 -13.81 -10.27 0.00
CA GLY A 37 -15.14 -10.33 -0.62
C GLY A 37 -15.84 -8.98 -0.77
N ALA A 38 -15.10 -7.88 -0.64
CA ALA A 38 -15.64 -6.55 -0.92
C ALA A 38 -16.09 -6.44 -2.38
N ASN A 39 -17.33 -5.99 -2.58
CA ASN A 39 -17.93 -5.89 -3.92
C ASN A 39 -17.62 -4.53 -4.55
N PHE A 40 -16.48 -4.46 -5.25
CA PHE A 40 -16.09 -3.33 -6.10
C PHE A 40 -15.89 -3.82 -7.52
N ASP A 41 -16.07 -2.94 -8.51
CA ASP A 41 -15.67 -3.24 -9.88
C ASP A 41 -14.14 -3.41 -9.99
N ILE A 42 -13.70 -4.13 -11.03
CA ILE A 42 -12.29 -4.49 -11.21
C ILE A 42 -11.37 -3.27 -11.32
N TYR A 43 -11.81 -2.19 -11.97
CA TYR A 43 -11.00 -0.99 -12.16
C TYR A 43 -10.78 -0.25 -10.85
N LYS A 44 -11.81 -0.19 -10.01
CA LYS A 44 -11.71 0.40 -8.67
C LYS A 44 -10.81 -0.41 -7.75
N GLN A 45 -10.86 -1.75 -7.83
CA GLN A 45 -9.93 -2.62 -7.11
C GLN A 45 -8.47 -2.37 -7.52
N TRP A 46 -8.23 -2.22 -8.82
CA TRP A 46 -6.91 -1.94 -9.36
C TRP A 46 -6.41 -0.57 -8.93
N GLY A 47 -7.21 0.48 -9.06
CA GLY A 47 -6.86 1.83 -8.60
C GLY A 47 -6.49 1.87 -7.11
N MET A 48 -7.28 1.20 -6.26
CA MET A 48 -6.96 1.10 -4.82
C MET A 48 -5.65 0.34 -4.55
N THR A 49 -5.32 -0.66 -5.36
CA THR A 49 -4.08 -1.43 -5.20
C THR A 49 -2.86 -0.65 -5.69
N VAL A 50 -3.01 0.09 -6.79
CA VAL A 50 -2.00 1.01 -7.31
C VAL A 50 -1.69 2.11 -6.28
N SER A 51 -2.73 2.79 -5.77
CA SER A 51 -2.61 3.78 -4.68
C SER A 51 -1.91 3.18 -3.46
N GLY A 52 -2.30 1.97 -3.04
CA GLY A 52 -1.64 1.25 -1.95
C GLY A 52 -0.14 1.05 -2.17
N SER A 53 0.26 0.60 -3.36
CA SER A 53 1.67 0.39 -3.70
C SER A 53 2.47 1.69 -3.78
N ILE A 54 1.86 2.78 -4.25
CA ILE A 54 2.49 4.11 -4.30
C ILE A 54 2.72 4.65 -2.88
N CYS A 55 1.75 4.47 -1.97
CA CYS A 55 1.90 4.85 -0.57
C CYS A 55 3.00 4.05 0.15
N GLU A 56 3.19 2.77 -0.20
CA GLU A 56 4.31 1.97 0.29
C GLU A 56 5.66 2.56 -0.18
N GLN A 57 5.79 2.88 -1.47
CA GLN A 57 6.98 3.55 -2.01
C GLN A 57 7.25 4.90 -1.34
N ALA A 58 6.20 5.69 -1.11
CA ALA A 58 6.28 6.98 -0.41
C ALA A 58 6.85 6.81 1.01
N LEU A 59 6.35 5.83 1.75
CA LEU A 59 6.84 5.52 3.08
C LEU A 59 8.29 5.02 3.04
N ALA A 60 8.62 4.14 2.09
CA ALA A 60 9.98 3.62 1.90
C ALA A 60 10.99 4.76 1.72
N LYS A 61 10.69 5.69 0.81
CA LYS A 61 11.50 6.87 0.54
C LYS A 61 11.63 7.78 1.77
N LYS A 62 10.53 8.01 2.48
CA LYS A 62 10.54 8.85 3.70
C LYS A 62 11.43 8.26 4.79
N MET A 63 11.51 6.94 4.87
CA MET A 63 12.21 6.20 5.91
C MET A 63 13.62 5.74 5.46
N ASP A 64 14.08 6.20 4.29
CA ASP A 64 15.36 5.80 3.69
C ASP A 64 15.52 4.27 3.58
N SER A 65 14.43 3.59 3.23
CA SER A 65 14.35 2.13 3.09
C SER A 65 14.03 1.73 1.65
N TYR A 66 14.47 0.53 1.27
CA TYR A 66 14.27 0.01 -0.08
C TYR A 66 12.88 -0.61 -0.23
N PHE A 67 12.11 -0.16 -1.22
CA PHE A 67 10.87 -0.81 -1.61
C PHE A 67 11.16 -1.98 -2.55
N THR A 68 10.83 -3.20 -2.10
CA THR A 68 11.20 -4.43 -2.80
C THR A 68 10.38 -4.72 -4.05
N HIS A 69 9.28 -3.97 -4.28
CA HIS A 69 8.34 -4.20 -5.38
C HIS A 69 7.81 -5.64 -5.44
N SER A 70 7.73 -6.32 -4.29
CA SER A 70 7.41 -7.74 -4.27
C SER A 70 5.97 -8.00 -4.75
N VAL A 71 5.80 -9.13 -5.41
CA VAL A 71 4.52 -9.65 -5.90
C VAL A 71 4.29 -10.99 -5.21
N ASN A 72 3.05 -11.30 -4.86
CA ASN A 72 2.68 -12.55 -4.16
C ASN A 72 3.20 -12.71 -2.73
N ASN A 73 3.41 -11.61 -2.00
CA ASN A 73 3.80 -11.70 -0.59
C ASN A 73 2.65 -12.15 0.33
N PHE A 74 1.41 -12.22 -0.17
CA PHE A 74 0.18 -12.52 0.58
C PHE A 74 0.00 -11.64 1.84
N LYS A 75 0.55 -12.10 2.99
CA LYS A 75 0.52 -11.43 4.29
C LYS A 75 1.90 -10.88 4.70
N GLY A 76 2.95 -11.15 3.95
CA GLY A 76 4.29 -10.62 4.17
C GLY A 76 4.34 -9.12 3.86
N SER A 77 5.13 -8.38 4.65
CA SER A 77 5.38 -6.96 4.42
C SER A 77 6.48 -6.77 3.38
N ASP A 78 6.26 -5.86 2.44
CA ASP A 78 7.27 -5.50 1.43
C ASP A 78 8.35 -4.57 1.96
N LEU A 79 8.10 -3.98 3.13
CA LEU A 79 8.94 -3.00 3.79
C LEU A 79 9.33 -3.49 5.17
N HIS A 80 10.60 -3.27 5.50
CA HIS A 80 11.16 -3.46 6.82
C HIS A 80 11.87 -2.18 7.26
N ILE A 81 11.61 -1.73 8.48
CA ILE A 81 12.31 -0.62 9.15
C ILE A 81 12.77 -1.14 10.50
N ASP A 82 14.05 -0.96 10.81
CA ASP A 82 14.67 -1.44 12.06
C ASP A 82 14.41 -2.94 12.34
N GLY A 83 14.40 -3.75 11.28
CA GLY A 83 14.15 -5.20 11.37
C GLY A 83 12.68 -5.59 11.61
N LYS A 84 11.76 -4.63 11.65
CA LYS A 84 10.33 -4.86 11.84
C LYS A 84 9.55 -4.73 10.54
N SER A 85 8.57 -5.61 10.38
CA SER A 85 7.63 -5.60 9.26
C SER A 85 6.69 -4.40 9.33
N ILE A 86 6.34 -3.86 8.17
CA ILE A 86 5.49 -2.67 8.05
C ILE A 86 4.19 -3.00 7.33
N GLN A 87 3.10 -2.44 7.85
CA GLN A 87 1.79 -2.50 7.25
C GLN A 87 1.33 -1.09 6.92
N VAL A 88 1.13 -0.82 5.62
CA VAL A 88 0.70 0.48 5.13
C VAL A 88 -0.79 0.46 4.84
N ARG A 89 -1.48 1.52 5.27
CA ARG A 89 -2.86 1.80 4.92
C ARG A 89 -2.91 3.11 4.13
N SER A 90 -3.16 3.02 2.83
CA SER A 90 -3.42 4.19 1.99
C SER A 90 -4.86 4.67 2.17
N GLN A 91 -5.05 5.99 2.26
CA GLN A 91 -6.35 6.64 2.19
C GLN A 91 -6.25 7.99 1.49
N LEU A 92 -7.21 8.25 0.59
CA LEU A 92 -7.33 9.57 -0.03
C LEU A 92 -7.45 10.67 1.03
N MET A 93 -6.67 11.73 0.87
CA MET A 93 -6.69 12.92 1.73
C MET A 93 -8.03 13.68 1.68
N THR A 94 -8.82 13.46 0.62
CA THR A 94 -10.15 14.05 0.46
C THR A 94 -11.23 13.41 1.32
N LYS A 95 -10.93 12.31 2.03
CA LYS A 95 -11.90 11.70 2.94
C LYS A 95 -12.14 12.60 4.15
N LYS A 96 -13.40 12.67 4.60
CA LYS A 96 -13.79 13.43 5.80
C LYS A 96 -13.06 12.98 7.06
N THR A 97 -12.75 11.69 7.14
CA THR A 97 -12.00 11.10 8.25
C THR A 97 -11.01 10.08 7.70
N ASN A 98 -9.77 10.19 8.17
CA ASN A 98 -8.72 9.23 7.89
C ASN A 98 -8.46 8.38 9.13
N ASN A 99 -8.52 7.06 8.98
CA ASN A 99 -8.43 6.12 10.10
C ASN A 99 -7.41 5.03 9.79
N LEU A 100 -6.48 4.80 10.70
CA LEU A 100 -5.62 3.62 10.66
C LEU A 100 -6.44 2.42 11.17
N ILE A 101 -6.68 1.44 10.30
CA ILE A 101 -7.38 0.20 10.67
C ILE A 101 -6.34 -0.90 10.73
N ILE A 102 -6.11 -1.42 11.93
CA ILE A 102 -5.26 -2.57 12.18
C ILE A 102 -6.10 -3.84 11.93
N ARG A 103 -5.61 -4.76 11.07
CA ARG A 103 -6.32 -5.99 10.72
C ARG A 103 -6.38 -6.97 11.90
N GLN A 104 -7.38 -7.86 11.93
CA GLN A 104 -7.37 -9.00 12.86
C GLN A 104 -6.15 -9.89 12.61
N GLY A 105 -5.51 -10.37 13.69
CA GLY A 105 -4.24 -11.09 13.62
C GLY A 105 -3.01 -10.17 13.52
N TYR A 106 -3.13 -8.93 14.02
CA TYR A 106 -2.01 -8.00 14.13
C TYR A 106 -0.89 -8.57 14.99
N LYS A 107 0.34 -8.19 14.66
CA LYS A 107 1.51 -8.53 15.46
C LYS A 107 1.96 -7.26 16.16
N GLU A 108 2.11 -7.32 17.48
CA GLU A 108 2.59 -6.19 18.28
C GLU A 108 3.99 -5.71 17.86
N SER A 109 4.77 -6.57 17.20
CA SER A 109 6.09 -6.26 16.66
C SER A 109 6.07 -5.37 15.41
N ASP A 110 4.95 -5.29 14.70
CA ASP A 110 4.88 -4.65 13.38
C ASP A 110 4.58 -3.16 13.52
N TYR A 111 5.10 -2.36 12.59
CA TYR A 111 4.72 -0.96 12.48
C TYR A 111 3.52 -0.78 11.53
N TYR A 112 2.58 0.06 11.94
CA TYR A 112 1.36 0.37 11.19
C TYR A 112 1.34 1.85 10.83
N PHE A 113 1.31 2.16 9.53
CA PHE A 113 1.32 3.52 9.03
C PHE A 113 0.03 3.83 8.26
N LEU A 114 -0.55 4.99 8.55
CA LEU A 114 -1.58 5.61 7.71
C LEU A 114 -0.89 6.60 6.79
N VAL A 115 -1.02 6.39 5.48
CA VAL A 115 -0.45 7.27 4.46
C VAL A 115 -1.58 7.92 3.70
N GLY A 116 -1.54 9.25 3.68
CA GLY A 116 -2.45 10.08 2.91
C GLY A 116 -2.05 10.10 1.45
N ASP A 117 -3.01 9.88 0.57
CA ASP A 117 -2.84 9.97 -0.88
C ASP A 117 -3.58 11.22 -1.39
N ASP A 118 -2.84 12.18 -1.92
CA ASP A 118 -3.35 13.42 -2.51
C ASP A 118 -3.52 13.34 -4.04
N THR A 119 -3.10 12.24 -4.65
CA THR A 119 -3.12 12.01 -6.10
C THR A 119 -3.93 10.75 -6.44
N PRO A 120 -5.27 10.87 -6.60
CA PRO A 120 -6.15 9.73 -6.91
C PRO A 120 -5.88 9.09 -8.27
#